data_AF-A0A1C4RXQ8-F1
#
_entry.id   AF-A0A1C4RXQ8-F1
#
_cell.length_a   1.000
_cell.length_b   1.000
_cell.length_c   1.000
_cell.angle_alpha   90.00
_cell.angle_beta   90.00
_cell.angle_gamma   90.00
#
_symmetry.space_group_name_H-M   'P 1'
#
loop_
_entity.id
_entity.type
_entity.pdbx_description
1 polymer ?
#
loop_
_entity_poly.entity_id
_entity_poly.type
_entity_poly.pdbx_seq_one_letter_code
_entity_poly.pdbx_strand_id
1 'polypeptide(L)'
;MRVMRFLEPGTGRYTESPAVPYDLTYDDVFMVPGRSAVGSRQGVDLSSPDGTGTTIPLVVANMTAIAGRRMAETVARRGGLVVIPQDIPIEVVTDVISWVKTRHLVLDTPIELAPGRPSPTRCRCCPSGRTARASSSTPTAAPSVSSPSTTSAVSTASPSSPRS
;
A
#
# COMPACT_ATOMS: atom_id res chain seq x y z
N MET A 1 30.19 -3.31 -28.12
CA MET A 1 29.31 -3.91 -27.09
C MET A 1 30.20 -4.76 -26.18
N ARG A 2 30.33 -4.45 -24.89
CA ARG A 2 31.22 -5.18 -23.96
C ARG A 2 30.44 -6.36 -23.35
N VAL A 3 30.87 -7.59 -23.61
CA VAL A 3 30.32 -8.79 -22.98
C VAL A 3 30.69 -8.77 -21.49
N MET A 4 29.71 -9.00 -20.62
CA MET A 4 29.92 -9.12 -19.18
C MET A 4 30.63 -10.44 -18.90
N ARG A 5 31.91 -10.38 -18.49
CA ARG A 5 32.71 -11.56 -18.15
C ARG A 5 32.71 -11.74 -16.64
N PHE A 6 32.29 -12.90 -16.16
CA PHE A 6 32.38 -13.25 -14.75
C PHE A 6 33.84 -13.52 -14.36
N LEU A 7 34.24 -13.01 -13.18
CA LEU A 7 35.53 -13.35 -12.56
C LEU A 7 35.35 -14.60 -11.69
N GLU A 8 36.30 -15.53 -11.78
CA GLU A 8 36.43 -16.57 -10.76
C GLU A 8 36.90 -15.98 -9.42
N PRO A 9 36.22 -16.28 -8.29
CA PRO A 9 36.67 -15.87 -6.97
C PRO A 9 37.93 -16.66 -6.58
N GLY A 10 39.07 -15.98 -6.57
CA GLY A 10 40.39 -16.52 -6.18
C GLY A 10 41.43 -16.47 -7.29
N THR A 11 41.05 -16.77 -8.53
CA THR A 11 41.98 -16.82 -9.69
C THR A 11 42.06 -15.51 -10.48
N GLY A 12 41.06 -14.62 -10.37
CA GLY A 12 41.02 -13.35 -11.10
C GLY A 12 40.93 -13.49 -12.63
N ARG A 13 40.77 -14.72 -13.13
CA ARG A 13 40.62 -15.04 -14.54
C ARG A 13 39.19 -14.77 -14.99
N TYR A 14 39.07 -14.29 -16.23
CA TYR A 14 37.80 -14.24 -16.92
C TYR A 14 37.53 -15.61 -17.52
N THR A 15 36.61 -16.35 -16.93
CA THR A 15 36.16 -17.62 -17.50
C THR A 15 35.13 -17.30 -18.57
N GLU A 16 35.33 -17.83 -19.78
CA GLU A 16 34.27 -17.82 -20.78
C GLU A 16 33.17 -18.71 -20.24
N SER A 17 32.05 -18.09 -19.81
CA SER A 17 30.87 -18.84 -19.38
C SER A 17 30.53 -19.82 -20.50
N PRO A 18 30.32 -21.12 -20.20
CA PRO A 18 29.87 -22.05 -21.22
C PRO A 18 28.61 -21.46 -21.87
N ALA A 19 28.57 -21.49 -23.21
CA ALA A 19 27.48 -20.89 -23.97
C ALA A 19 26.17 -21.55 -23.56
N VAL A 20 25.35 -20.82 -22.81
CA VAL A 20 24.02 -21.29 -22.39
C VAL A 20 23.22 -21.46 -23.68
N PRO A 21 22.77 -22.68 -24.03
CA PRO A 21 22.28 -22.95 -25.38
C PRO A 21 20.93 -22.29 -25.70
N TYR A 22 20.22 -21.82 -24.67
CA TYR A 22 18.97 -21.08 -24.75
C TYR A 22 18.72 -20.36 -23.41
N ASP A 23 18.09 -19.18 -23.47
CA ASP A 23 17.47 -18.53 -22.31
C ASP A 23 15.98 -18.90 -22.30
N LEU A 24 15.44 -19.30 -21.14
CA LEU A 24 14.01 -19.59 -20.96
C LEU A 24 13.35 -18.49 -20.15
N THR A 25 12.17 -18.06 -20.59
CA THR A 25 11.29 -17.17 -19.83
C THR A 25 10.26 -17.99 -19.04
N TYR A 26 9.46 -17.32 -18.20
CA TYR A 26 8.37 -17.97 -17.47
C TYR A 26 7.28 -18.56 -18.39
N ASP A 27 7.15 -18.04 -19.61
CA ASP A 27 6.13 -18.49 -20.57
C ASP A 27 6.55 -19.76 -21.35
N ASP A 28 7.84 -20.10 -21.31
CA ASP A 28 8.42 -21.26 -22.03
C ASP A 28 8.37 -22.57 -21.22
N VAL A 29 8.03 -22.51 -19.93
CA VAL A 29 8.12 -23.63 -18.99
C VAL A 29 6.85 -23.87 -18.21
N PHE A 30 6.52 -25.15 -18.00
CA PHE A 30 5.38 -25.57 -17.18
C PHE A 30 5.86 -26.46 -16.02
N MET A 31 5.24 -26.30 -14.84
CA MET A 31 5.47 -27.20 -13.72
C MET A 31 4.80 -28.56 -13.99
N VAL A 32 5.60 -29.62 -14.10
CA VAL A 32 5.09 -31.00 -14.19
C VAL A 32 4.63 -31.45 -12.79
N PRO A 33 3.38 -31.94 -12.62
CA PRO A 33 2.90 -32.41 -11.32
C PRO A 33 3.70 -33.60 -10.78
N GLY A 34 4.25 -33.45 -9.57
CA GLY A 34 4.89 -34.52 -8.81
C GLY A 34 3.96 -35.14 -7.75
N ARG A 35 4.32 -36.32 -7.23
CA ARG A 35 3.68 -36.83 -6.01
C ARG A 35 4.05 -35.94 -4.83
N SER A 36 3.05 -35.49 -4.07
CA SER A 36 3.24 -34.68 -2.86
C SER A 36 2.71 -35.43 -1.64
N ALA A 37 3.43 -35.33 -0.52
CA ALA A 37 2.95 -35.77 0.80
C ALA A 37 2.13 -34.69 1.52
N VAL A 38 2.03 -33.48 0.96
CA VAL A 38 1.27 -32.37 1.54
C VAL A 38 -0.23 -32.63 1.37
N GLY A 39 -0.89 -33.02 2.46
CA GLY A 39 -2.32 -33.36 2.44
C GLY A 39 -3.29 -32.18 2.29
N SER A 40 -2.82 -30.93 2.43
CA SER A 40 -3.67 -29.74 2.27
C SER A 40 -2.87 -28.49 1.91
N ARG A 41 -3.46 -27.57 1.14
CA ARG A 41 -2.84 -26.30 0.73
C ARG A 41 -2.41 -25.40 1.90
N GLN A 42 -3.05 -25.53 3.07
CA GLN A 42 -2.66 -24.81 4.28
C GLN A 42 -1.44 -25.41 5.01
N GLY A 43 -0.97 -26.59 4.58
CA GLY A 43 0.24 -27.23 5.10
C GLY A 43 1.52 -26.90 4.32
N VAL A 44 1.46 -25.97 3.36
CA VAL A 44 2.63 -25.45 2.64
C VAL A 44 3.19 -24.26 3.42
N ASP A 45 4.46 -24.32 3.80
CA ASP A 45 5.16 -23.15 4.31
C ASP A 45 5.58 -22.23 3.15
N LEU A 46 5.41 -20.93 3.35
CA LEU A 46 5.77 -19.85 2.43
C LEU A 46 6.81 -18.91 3.04
N SER A 47 7.39 -19.24 4.20
CA SER A 47 8.45 -18.45 4.81
C SER A 47 9.68 -18.32 3.90
N SER A 48 10.29 -17.13 3.86
CA SER A 48 11.51 -16.93 3.06
C SER A 48 12.75 -17.35 3.88
N PRO A 49 13.64 -18.21 3.34
CA PRO A 49 14.85 -18.66 4.03
C PRO A 49 16.00 -17.63 3.99
N ASP A 50 15.77 -16.45 3.42
CA ASP A 50 16.76 -15.37 3.22
C ASP A 50 17.10 -14.55 4.50
N GLY A 51 16.49 -14.88 5.64
CA GLY A 51 16.68 -14.16 6.90
C GLY A 51 15.90 -12.84 7.02
N THR A 52 15.08 -12.46 6.03
CA THR A 52 14.24 -11.25 6.09
C THR A 52 13.08 -11.35 7.10
N GLY A 53 12.77 -12.57 7.58
CA GLY A 53 11.64 -12.83 8.47
C GLY A 53 10.27 -12.73 7.79
N THR A 54 10.23 -12.73 6.45
CA THR A 54 8.98 -12.70 5.69
C THR A 54 8.27 -14.05 5.72
N THR A 55 6.96 -14.02 5.96
CA THR A 55 6.08 -15.20 5.97
C THR A 55 5.57 -15.57 4.58
N ILE A 56 5.76 -14.69 3.60
CA ILE A 56 5.37 -14.87 2.19
C ILE A 56 6.48 -14.26 1.32
N PRO A 57 6.94 -14.93 0.23
CA PRO A 57 8.07 -14.47 -0.57
C PRO A 57 7.60 -13.42 -1.59
N LEU A 58 7.01 -12.33 -1.09
CA LEU A 58 6.48 -11.23 -1.88
C LEU A 58 7.16 -9.92 -1.47
N VAL A 59 7.85 -9.31 -2.43
CA VAL A 59 8.51 -8.02 -2.30
C VAL A 59 7.85 -7.04 -3.27
N VAL A 60 7.35 -5.91 -2.77
CA VAL A 60 6.83 -4.83 -3.63
C VAL A 60 8.00 -4.04 -4.21
N ALA A 61 7.95 -3.84 -5.53
CA ALA A 61 8.97 -3.14 -6.30
C ALA A 61 9.17 -1.68 -5.87
N ASN A 62 10.39 -1.19 -6.09
CA ASN A 62 10.90 0.13 -5.74
C ASN A 62 10.31 1.28 -6.60
N MET A 63 8.98 1.33 -6.75
CA MET A 63 8.27 2.19 -7.71
C MET A 63 7.34 3.18 -7.01
N THR A 64 7.44 4.46 -7.38
CA THR A 64 6.69 5.60 -6.80
C THR A 64 5.17 5.47 -6.90
N ALA A 65 4.67 4.88 -7.99
CA ALA A 65 3.25 4.61 -8.18
C ALA A 65 2.70 3.45 -7.32
N ILE A 66 3.57 2.65 -6.69
CA ILE A 66 3.22 1.36 -6.07
C ILE A 66 3.47 1.40 -4.55
N ALA A 67 4.70 1.72 -4.14
CA ALA A 67 5.18 1.61 -2.76
C ALA A 67 4.73 2.75 -1.81
N GLY A 68 3.48 3.20 -1.92
CA GLY A 68 2.90 4.22 -1.06
C GLY A 68 2.44 3.70 0.31
N ARG A 69 2.21 4.63 1.26
CA ARG A 69 1.82 4.38 2.67
C ARG A 69 0.86 3.20 2.91
N ARG A 70 -0.26 3.16 2.17
CA ARG A 70 -1.29 2.12 2.33
C ARG A 70 -0.87 0.75 1.80
N MET A 71 -0.08 0.70 0.73
CA MET A 71 0.44 -0.57 0.22
C MET A 71 1.52 -1.13 1.15
N ALA A 72 2.44 -0.27 1.62
CA ALA A 72 3.45 -0.63 2.61
C ALA A 72 2.83 -1.22 3.88
N GLU A 73 1.81 -0.57 4.46
CA GLU A 73 1.06 -1.10 5.60
C GLU A 73 0.39 -2.45 5.27
N THR A 74 -0.35 -2.54 4.16
CA THR A 74 -1.15 -3.73 3.84
C THR A 74 -0.28 -4.96 3.58
N VAL A 75 0.88 -4.79 2.94
CA VAL A 75 1.80 -5.89 2.61
C VAL A 75 2.61 -6.31 3.84
N ALA A 76 3.11 -5.35 4.64
CA ALA A 76 3.80 -5.66 5.90
C ALA A 76 2.90 -6.46 6.86
N ARG A 77 1.61 -6.11 6.97
CA ARG A 77 0.61 -6.86 7.76
C ARG A 77 0.36 -8.29 7.28
N ARG A 78 0.69 -8.60 6.03
CA ARG A 78 0.56 -9.96 5.45
C ARG A 78 1.86 -10.76 5.53
N GLY A 79 2.92 -10.22 6.13
CA GLY A 79 4.23 -10.86 6.21
C GLY A 79 5.08 -10.76 4.93
N GLY A 80 4.74 -9.85 4.02
CA GLY A 80 5.58 -9.49 2.86
C GLY A 80 6.38 -8.22 3.08
N LEU A 81 7.28 -7.89 2.15
CA LEU A 81 8.18 -6.74 2.22
C LEU A 81 7.84 -5.67 1.17
N VAL A 82 8.15 -4.39 1.46
CA VAL A 82 8.01 -3.28 0.52
C VAL A 82 9.27 -2.44 0.49
N VAL A 83 9.82 -2.22 -0.70
CA VAL A 83 10.97 -1.33 -0.93
C VAL A 83 10.46 0.07 -1.23
N ILE A 84 10.93 1.08 -0.49
CA ILE A 84 10.52 2.48 -0.67
C ILE A 84 11.43 3.16 -1.72
N PRO A 85 10.85 3.83 -2.74
CA PRO A 85 11.55 4.58 -3.78
C PRO A 85 12.72 5.43 -3.28
N GLN A 86 13.84 5.32 -3.99
CA GLN A 86 15.01 6.17 -3.81
C GLN A 86 14.90 7.52 -4.55
N ASP A 87 13.96 7.64 -5.49
CA ASP A 87 13.75 8.79 -6.38
C ASP A 87 12.59 9.69 -5.90
N ILE A 88 12.52 9.92 -4.58
CA ILE A 88 11.56 10.82 -3.93
C ILE A 88 12.25 11.62 -2.82
N PRO A 89 11.73 12.81 -2.45
CA PRO A 89 12.28 13.60 -1.36
C PRO A 89 12.32 12.83 -0.03
N ILE A 90 13.37 13.03 0.76
CA ILE A 90 13.63 12.30 2.01
C ILE A 90 12.53 12.51 3.05
N GLU A 91 11.84 13.64 3.00
CA GLU A 91 10.67 13.98 3.80
C GLU A 91 9.53 12.98 3.53
N VAL A 92 9.27 12.67 2.25
CA VAL A 92 8.23 11.70 1.84
C VAL A 92 8.61 10.28 2.26
N VAL A 93 9.89 9.91 2.14
CA VAL A 93 10.40 8.61 2.64
C VAL A 93 10.17 8.50 4.15
N THR A 94 10.54 9.54 4.90
CA THR A 94 10.41 9.62 6.35
C THR A 94 8.94 9.53 6.79
N ASP A 95 8.04 10.23 6.09
CA ASP A 95 6.60 10.17 6.31
C ASP A 95 6.03 8.76 6.06
N VAL A 96 6.50 8.06 5.02
CA VAL A 96 6.06 6.68 4.74
C VAL A 96 6.57 5.71 5.82
N ILE A 97 7.84 5.81 6.21
CA ILE A 97 8.43 4.96 7.25
C ILE A 97 7.74 5.21 8.59
N SER A 98 7.61 6.47 9.00
CA SER A 98 6.92 6.90 10.21
C SER A 98 5.47 6.40 10.21
N TRP A 99 4.73 6.62 9.11
CA TRP A 99 3.36 6.12 8.97
C TRP A 99 3.23 4.64 9.28
N VAL A 100 4.08 3.80 8.67
CA VAL A 100 4.05 2.33 8.82
C VAL A 100 4.46 1.92 10.24
N LYS A 101 5.52 2.53 10.81
CA LYS A 101 6.01 2.19 12.16
C LYS A 101 5.04 2.61 13.27
N THR A 102 4.20 3.63 13.05
CA THR A 102 3.14 4.04 14.00
C THR A 102 1.87 3.17 13.91
N ARG A 103 1.74 2.26 12.95
CA ARG A 103 0.53 1.42 12.81
C ARG A 103 0.39 0.41 13.96
N HIS A 104 -0.84 0.21 14.42
CA HIS A 104 -1.15 -0.82 15.42
C HIS A 104 -0.88 -2.23 14.85
N LEU A 105 -0.15 -3.07 15.59
CA LEU A 105 0.29 -4.41 15.15
C LEU A 105 -0.83 -5.43 14.88
N VAL A 106 -2.09 -5.11 15.20
CA VAL A 106 -3.23 -6.06 15.19
C VAL A 106 -4.40 -5.48 14.39
N LEU A 107 -4.75 -4.23 14.64
CA LEU A 107 -5.84 -3.53 13.96
C LEU A 107 -5.35 -2.83 12.70
N ASP A 108 -6.04 -3.05 11.58
CA ASP A 108 -5.84 -2.32 10.32
C ASP A 108 -6.29 -0.86 10.43
N THR A 109 -5.72 0.04 9.65
CA THR A 109 -6.09 1.47 9.70
C THR A 109 -7.54 1.68 9.23
N PRO A 110 -8.43 2.27 10.06
CA PRO A 110 -9.83 2.46 9.69
C PRO A 110 -9.98 3.46 8.53
N ILE A 111 -11.06 3.28 7.75
CA ILE A 111 -11.48 4.25 6.75
C ILE A 111 -12.44 5.23 7.43
N GLU A 112 -11.96 6.43 7.69
CA GLU A 112 -12.77 7.52 8.23
C GLU A 112 -13.63 8.16 7.11
N LEU A 113 -14.85 8.55 7.46
CA LEU A 113 -15.80 9.22 6.58
C LEU A 113 -16.29 10.51 7.25
N ALA A 114 -16.14 11.63 6.55
CA ALA A 114 -16.72 12.91 6.99
C ALA A 114 -18.26 12.85 6.96
N PRO A 115 -18.95 13.46 7.94
CA PRO A 115 -20.40 13.29 8.14
C PRO A 115 -21.28 13.82 6.99
N GLY A 116 -20.77 14.70 6.13
CA GLY A 116 -21.49 15.21 4.95
C GLY A 116 -21.37 14.36 3.68
N ARG A 117 -20.70 13.20 3.75
CA ARG A 117 -20.44 12.35 2.56
C ARG A 117 -21.62 11.39 2.32
N PRO A 118 -22.02 11.12 1.05
CA PRO A 118 -23.06 10.13 0.77
C PRO A 118 -22.75 8.77 1.40
N SER A 119 -23.82 8.01 1.71
CA SER A 119 -23.79 6.79 2.51
C SER A 119 -22.64 5.83 2.15
N PRO A 120 -22.05 5.14 3.15
CA PRO A 120 -20.82 4.35 2.97
C PRO A 120 -20.90 3.34 1.82
N THR A 121 -22.09 2.80 1.56
CA THR A 121 -22.43 1.90 0.44
C THR A 121 -22.04 2.42 -0.95
N ARG A 122 -21.93 3.74 -1.15
CA ARG A 122 -21.52 4.36 -2.44
C ARG A 122 -20.29 5.26 -2.32
N CYS A 123 -19.46 5.06 -1.30
CA CYS A 123 -18.20 5.78 -1.15
C CYS A 123 -17.04 5.09 -1.91
N ARG A 124 -16.44 5.76 -2.90
CA ARG A 124 -15.29 5.26 -3.71
C ARG A 124 -14.04 4.88 -2.90
N CYS A 125 -13.98 5.23 -1.61
CA CYS A 125 -12.90 4.83 -0.70
C CYS A 125 -13.13 3.48 -0.01
N CYS A 126 -14.36 2.95 -0.01
CA CYS A 126 -14.70 1.67 0.60
C CYS A 126 -14.68 0.58 -0.48
N PRO A 127 -13.67 -0.31 -0.50
CA PRO A 127 -13.76 -1.51 -1.33
C PRO A 127 -14.89 -2.40 -0.79
N SER A 128 -15.62 -3.05 -1.70
CA SER A 128 -16.75 -3.93 -1.40
C SER A 128 -16.33 -5.05 -0.43
N GLY A 129 -16.75 -4.93 0.83
CA GLY A 129 -16.40 -5.86 1.90
C GLY A 129 -15.89 -5.23 3.20
N ARG A 130 -15.62 -3.91 3.25
CA ARG A 130 -15.24 -3.21 4.49
C ARG A 130 -16.34 -2.27 4.96
N THR A 131 -16.81 -2.44 6.20
CA THR A 131 -17.71 -1.50 6.88
C THR A 131 -16.91 -0.29 7.37
N ALA A 132 -17.10 0.88 6.76
CA ALA A 132 -16.58 2.13 7.31
C ALA A 132 -17.34 2.49 8.60
N ARG A 133 -16.59 2.81 9.66
CA ARG A 133 -17.17 3.26 10.93
C ARG A 133 -17.29 4.78 10.88
N ALA A 134 -18.52 5.30 10.87
CA ALA A 134 -18.74 6.73 11.01
C ALA A 134 -18.32 7.17 12.42
N SER A 135 -17.36 8.08 12.52
CA SER A 135 -16.93 8.69 13.79
C SER A 135 -17.88 9.84 14.13
N SER A 136 -18.95 9.54 14.88
CA SER A 136 -19.78 10.57 15.50
C SER A 136 -19.07 11.17 16.72
N SER A 137 -18.09 12.05 16.47
CA SER A 137 -17.61 12.98 17.49
C SER A 137 -18.67 14.06 17.72
N THR A 138 -19.51 13.87 18.73
CA THR A 138 -20.44 14.89 19.20
C THR A 138 -19.64 16.15 19.59
N PRO A 139 -19.94 17.34 19.03
CA PRO A 139 -19.32 18.56 19.51
C PRO A 139 -19.86 18.85 20.91
N THR A 140 -18.99 18.77 21.93
CA THR A 140 -19.31 19.22 23.29
C THR A 140 -19.72 20.69 23.23
N ALA A 141 -20.96 20.98 23.64
CA ALA A 141 -21.50 22.34 23.60
C ALA A 141 -20.73 23.27 24.55
N ALA A 142 -20.45 24.48 24.06
CA ALA A 142 -19.86 25.54 24.88
C ALA A 142 -20.93 26.18 25.81
N PRO A 143 -20.55 26.64 27.02
CA PRO A 143 -21.42 27.48 27.84
C PRO A 143 -21.50 28.91 27.27
N SER A 144 -22.68 29.49 27.37
CA SER A 144 -23.05 30.81 26.81
C SER A 144 -22.61 32.00 27.66
N VAL A 145 -22.25 33.12 27.01
CA VAL A 145 -22.19 34.47 27.63
C VAL A 145 -22.76 35.51 26.65
N SER A 146 -23.44 36.54 27.17
CA SER A 146 -24.22 37.54 26.43
C SER A 146 -23.69 38.98 26.71
N SER A 147 -24.14 40.09 26.09
CA SER A 147 -25.38 40.33 25.32
C SER A 147 -25.20 40.95 23.90
N PRO A 148 -25.38 42.27 23.61
CA PRO A 148 -26.29 42.60 22.50
C PRO A 148 -25.85 43.66 21.47
N SER A 149 -26.70 43.83 20.44
CA SER A 149 -26.74 44.91 19.41
C SER A 149 -25.62 44.86 18.33
N THR A 150 -25.86 45.20 17.05
CA THR A 150 -26.85 46.12 16.46
C THR A 150 -27.37 45.67 15.08
N THR A 151 -28.67 45.87 14.87
CA THR A 151 -29.44 46.14 13.63
C THR A 151 -28.69 46.28 12.29
N SER A 152 -29.11 45.49 11.28
CA SER A 152 -29.66 46.00 10.00
C SER A 152 -30.12 44.87 9.08
N ALA A 153 -31.27 45.05 8.39
CA ALA A 153 -31.88 44.06 7.52
C ALA A 153 -32.10 44.59 6.09
N VAL A 154 -31.65 43.83 5.09
CA VAL A 154 -31.96 43.89 3.64
C VAL A 154 -31.67 42.45 3.15
N SER A 155 -32.56 41.59 2.66
CA SER A 155 -33.77 41.71 1.84
C SER A 155 -33.53 42.16 0.39
N THR A 156 -33.20 41.20 -0.50
CA THR A 156 -33.82 41.08 -1.84
C THR A 156 -33.48 39.77 -2.57
N ALA A 157 -34.55 39.07 -3.00
CA ALA A 157 -34.75 38.37 -4.27
C ALA A 157 -33.61 37.59 -5.00
N SER A 158 -33.84 36.29 -5.19
CA SER A 158 -33.47 35.54 -6.41
C SER A 158 -34.34 36.01 -7.61
N PRO A 159 -33.99 35.75 -8.91
CA PRO A 159 -34.19 34.40 -9.47
C PRO A 159 -33.27 33.94 -10.65
N SER A 160 -33.16 32.61 -10.78
CA SER A 160 -33.07 31.77 -12.01
C SER A 160 -32.29 32.18 -13.28
N SER A 161 -31.28 31.34 -13.62
CA SER A 161 -31.07 30.67 -14.93
C SER A 161 -30.71 31.51 -16.19
N PRO A 162 -30.29 30.90 -17.34
CA PRO A 162 -30.02 29.49 -17.65
C PRO A 162 -28.60 29.20 -18.24
N ARG A 163 -28.44 27.96 -18.72
CA ARG A 163 -27.29 27.34 -19.41
C ARG A 163 -26.84 28.06 -20.69
N SER A 164 -25.56 27.85 -21.03
CA SER A 164 -25.11 27.35 -22.34
C SER A 164 -24.34 26.04 -22.13
#